data_AF-U3U3Q9-F1
#
_entry.id   AF-U3U3Q9-F1
#
_cell.length_a   1.000
_cell.length_b   1.000
_cell.length_c   1.000
_cell.angle_alpha   90.00
_cell.angle_beta   90.00
_cell.angle_gamma   90.00
#
_symmetry.space_group_name_H-M   'P 1'
#
loop_
_entity.id
_entity.type
_entity.pdbx_description
1 polymer ?
#
loop_
_entity_poly.entity_id
_entity_poly.type
_entity_poly.pdbx_seq_one_letter_code
_entity_poly.pdbx_strand_id
1 'polypeptide(L)' 'MDTFMAGRRPKPTALKLVTGNPGRRPLNSAEPTPPPYSASPPKYLSNTAKETWERLTLLLNSMGVLTIADAFALESAV' A
#
# COMPACT_ATOMS: atom_id res chain seq x y z
N MET A 1 -15.78 -13.10 -29.19
CA MET A 1 -15.15 -13.05 -27.85
C MET A 1 -15.73 -11.84 -27.16
N ASP A 2 -16.76 -12.04 -26.34
CA ASP A 2 -17.41 -10.95 -25.62
C ASP A 2 -16.50 -10.46 -24.50
N THR A 3 -16.07 -9.20 -24.62
CA THR A 3 -15.33 -8.50 -23.58
C THR A 3 -16.30 -8.19 -22.44
N PHE A 4 -16.28 -8.98 -21.37
CA PHE A 4 -17.02 -8.68 -20.15
C PHE A 4 -16.57 -7.31 -19.60
N MET A 5 -17.38 -6.27 -19.82
CA MET A 5 -17.18 -4.97 -19.18
C MET A 5 -17.46 -5.13 -17.68
N ALA A 6 -16.41 -5.23 -16.87
CA ALA A 6 -16.53 -5.23 -15.43
C ALA A 6 -17.20 -3.92 -14.96
N GLY A 7 -18.20 -4.04 -14.08
CA GLY A 7 -18.82 -2.89 -13.44
C GLY A 7 -17.81 -2.04 -12.67
N ARG A 8 -18.22 -0.82 -12.27
CA ARG A 8 -17.36 0.08 -11.47
C ARG A 8 -16.82 -0.64 -10.25
N ARG A 9 -15.51 -0.54 -10.02
CA ARG A 9 -14.88 -1.10 -8.81
C ARG A 9 -15.58 -0.52 -7.57
N PRO A 10 -15.88 -1.35 -6.56
CA PRO A 10 -16.51 -0.87 -5.34
C PRO A 10 -15.62 0.17 -4.67
N LYS A 11 -16.25 1.17 -4.03
CA LYS A 11 -15.52 2.11 -3.18
C LYS A 11 -14.86 1.36 -2.01
N PRO A 12 -13.57 1.61 -1.71
CA PRO A 12 -12.90 1.06 -0.55
C PRO A 12 -13.65 1.32 0.75
N THR A 13 -13.53 0.42 1.72
CA THR A 13 -14.23 0.51 3.02
C THR A 13 -13.86 1.79 3.77
N ALA A 14 -12.58 2.21 3.72
CA ALA A 14 -12.15 3.48 4.32
C ALA A 14 -12.95 4.68 3.81
N LEU A 15 -13.20 4.77 2.49
CA LEU A 15 -14.00 5.86 1.91
C LEU A 15 -15.48 5.75 2.26
N LYS A 16 -16.02 4.54 2.38
CA LYS A 16 -17.40 4.33 2.85
C LYS A 16 -17.58 4.79 4.29
N LEU A 17 -16.60 4.53 5.16
CA LEU A 17 -16.61 4.97 6.55
C LEU A 17 -16.59 6.50 6.67
N VAL A 18 -15.66 7.16 5.98
CA VAL A 18 -15.54 8.64 5.98
C VAL A 18 -16.81 9.32 5.47
N THR A 19 -17.51 8.71 4.51
CA THR A 19 -18.74 9.25 3.93
C THR A 19 -20.02 8.82 4.67
N GLY A 20 -19.91 8.13 5.82
CA GLY A 20 -21.05 7.71 6.64
C GLY A 20 -21.89 6.57 6.04
N ASN A 21 -21.35 5.84 5.05
CA ASN A 21 -22.01 4.74 4.34
C ASN A 21 -23.47 5.05 3.92
N PRO A 22 -23.70 6.03 3.01
CA PRO A 22 -25.05 6.53 2.71
C PRO A 22 -26.03 5.46 2.22
N GLY A 23 -25.51 4.43 1.53
CA GLY A 23 -26.30 3.30 1.05
C GLY A 23 -26.61 2.24 2.11
N ARG A 24 -26.08 2.37 3.34
CA ARG A 24 -26.26 1.47 4.49
C ARG A 24 -26.02 -0.02 4.22
N ARG A 25 -25.31 -0.36 3.15
CA ARG A 25 -24.93 -1.75 2.84
C ARG A 25 -23.86 -2.21 3.84
N PRO A 26 -23.81 -3.51 4.18
CA PRO A 26 -22.71 -4.05 4.98
C PRO A 26 -21.34 -3.68 4.39
N LEU A 27 -20.40 -3.33 5.27
CA LEU A 27 -19.02 -3.07 4.88
C LEU A 27 -18.29 -4.39 4.58
N ASN A 28 -17.29 -4.35 3.70
CA ASN A 28 -16.51 -5.53 3.36
C ASN A 28 -15.49 -5.79 4.48
N SER A 29 -15.72 -6.80 5.31
CA SER A 29 -14.78 -7.21 6.37
C SER A 29 -13.59 -8.02 5.83
N ALA A 30 -13.63 -8.46 4.57
CA ALA A 30 -12.57 -9.20 3.91
C ALA A 30 -11.79 -8.33 2.90
N GLU A 31 -11.81 -7.00 3.08
CA GLU A 31 -10.98 -6.12 2.27
C GLU A 31 -9.51 -6.34 2.62
N PRO A 32 -8.61 -6.52 1.64
CA PRO A 32 -7.21 -6.79 1.90
C PRO A 32 -6.55 -5.61 2.59
N THR A 33 -5.94 -5.85 3.75
CA THR A 33 -5.10 -4.90 4.48
C THR A 33 -3.65 -5.37 4.42
N PRO A 34 -2.82 -4.82 3.53
CA PRO A 34 -1.43 -5.25 3.42
C PRO A 34 -0.66 -4.92 4.72
N PRO A 35 0.16 -5.85 5.23
CA PRO A 35 1.00 -5.59 6.39
C PRO A 35 1.97 -4.42 6.18
N PRO A 36 2.32 -3.67 7.25
CA PRO A 36 3.37 -2.66 7.20
C PRO A 36 4.73 -3.23 6.74
N TYR A 37 5.55 -2.40 6.13
CA TYR A 37 6.89 -2.79 5.71
C TYR A 37 7.93 -2.62 6.83
N SER A 38 8.77 -3.64 7.08
CA SER A 38 9.77 -3.60 8.14
C SER A 38 11.10 -4.31 7.83
N ALA A 39 11.45 -4.48 6.56
CA ALA A 39 12.69 -5.19 6.18
C ALA A 39 13.91 -4.25 6.08
N SER A 40 15.09 -4.81 6.38
CA SER A 40 16.39 -4.16 6.21
C SER A 40 16.73 -3.96 4.72
N PRO A 41 17.57 -2.96 4.38
CA PRO A 41 18.00 -2.75 3.00
C PRO A 41 18.72 -3.99 2.43
N PRO A 42 18.50 -4.31 1.13
CA PRO A 42 19.20 -5.40 0.47
C PRO A 42 20.72 -5.28 0.54
N LYS A 43 21.41 -6.42 0.68
CA LYS A 43 22.87 -6.46 0.93
C LYS A 43 23.70 -5.88 -0.21
N TYR A 44 23.23 -6.01 -1.46
CA TYR A 44 23.92 -5.55 -2.66
C TYR A 44 23.83 -4.04 -2.90
N LEU A 45 23.00 -3.32 -2.14
CA LEU A 45 22.95 -1.87 -2.23
C LEU A 45 24.29 -1.24 -1.79
N SER A 46 24.67 -0.16 -2.47
CA SER A 46 25.79 0.68 -2.05
C SER A 46 25.52 1.31 -0.67
N ASN A 47 26.55 1.78 0.02
CA ASN A 47 26.36 2.39 1.34
C ASN A 47 25.42 3.61 1.29
N THR A 48 25.57 4.47 0.28
CA THR A 48 24.69 5.63 0.07
C THR A 48 23.24 5.22 -0.23
N ALA A 49 23.03 4.14 -0.98
CA ALA A 49 21.69 3.62 -1.23
C ALA A 49 21.05 3.03 0.05
N LYS A 50 21.84 2.38 0.91
CA LYS A 50 21.36 1.88 2.22
C LYS A 50 20.94 3.03 3.15
N GLU A 51 21.71 4.11 3.22
CA GLU A 51 21.33 5.31 3.99
C GLU A 51 20.03 5.94 3.47
N THR A 52 19.90 6.03 2.14
CA THR A 52 18.69 6.56 1.50
C THR A 52 17.48 5.67 1.78
N TRP A 53 17.66 4.35 1.70
CA TRP A 53 16.63 3.37 2.04
C TRP A 53 16.15 3.52 3.48
N GLU A 54 17.05 3.60 4.45
CA GLU A 54 16.69 3.77 5.86
C GLU A 54 15.91 5.07 6.09
N ARG A 55 16.34 6.17 5.46
CA ARG A 55 15.63 7.45 5.57
C ARG A 55 14.23 7.40 4.94
N LEU A 56 14.10 6.82 3.76
CA LEU A 56 12.82 6.69 3.05
C LEU A 56 11.86 5.78 3.79
N THR A 57 12.32 4.61 4.23
CA THR A 57 11.47 3.65 4.98
C THR A 57 10.93 4.27 6.25
N LEU A 58 11.75 5.00 7.01
CA LEU A 58 11.32 5.69 8.23
C LEU A 58 10.24 6.75 7.93
N LEU A 59 10.45 7.60 6.92
CA LEU A 59 9.49 8.62 6.52
C LEU A 59 8.16 8.02 6.05
N LEU A 60 8.19 7.03 5.16
CA LEU A 60 6.98 6.44 4.58
C LEU A 60 6.21 5.60 5.62
N ASN A 61 6.91 4.90 6.52
CA ASN A 61 6.27 4.22 7.65
C ASN A 61 5.63 5.21 8.62
N SER A 62 6.27 6.35 8.90
CA SER A 62 5.69 7.38 9.78
C SER A 62 4.37 7.96 9.26
N MET A 63 4.20 7.97 7.92
CA MET A 63 2.97 8.38 7.26
C MET A 63 1.95 7.25 7.08
N GLY A 64 2.32 6.00 7.38
CA GLY A 64 1.47 4.82 7.21
C GLY A 64 1.19 4.45 5.75
N VAL A 65 2.06 4.84 4.82
CA VAL A 65 1.87 4.62 3.37
C VAL A 65 2.75 3.50 2.80
N LEU A 66 3.66 2.93 3.59
CA LEU A 66 4.57 1.86 3.15
C LEU A 66 4.10 0.49 3.64
N THR A 67 4.00 -0.45 2.70
CA THR A 67 3.52 -1.80 2.95
C THR A 67 4.43 -2.84 2.29
N ILE A 68 4.22 -4.12 2.59
CA ILE A 68 4.95 -5.21 1.92
C ILE A 68 4.83 -5.21 0.39
N ALA A 69 3.78 -4.61 -0.16
CA ALA A 69 3.57 -4.53 -1.61
C ALA A 69 4.55 -3.58 -2.30
N ASP A 70 5.14 -2.64 -1.56
CA ASP A 70 5.98 -1.56 -2.09
C ASP A 70 7.46 -1.93 -2.16
N ALA A 71 7.86 -3.13 -1.72
CA ALA A 71 9.25 -3.55 -1.56
C ALA A 71 10.10 -3.33 -2.82
N PHE A 72 9.63 -3.77 -3.99
CA PHE A 72 10.34 -3.64 -5.26
C PHE A 72 10.41 -2.19 -5.76
N ALA A 73 9.35 -1.41 -5.49
CA ALA A 73 9.30 0.00 -5.86
C ALA A 73 10.29 0.82 -5.01
N LEU A 74 10.37 0.52 -3.71
CA LEU A 74 11.33 1.12 -2.79
C LEU A 74 12.77 0.82 -3.20
N GLU A 75 13.05 -0.43 -3.60
CA GLU A 75 14.38 -0.83 -4.06
C GLU A 75 14.81 -0.13 -5.34
N SER A 76 13.89 0.05 -6.27
CA SER A 76 14.19 0.74 -7.54
C SER A 76 14.38 2.25 -7.37
N ALA A 77 14.01 2.80 -6.22
CA ALA A 77 14.04 4.24 -5.93
C ALA A 77 15.34 4.71 -5.25
N VAL A 78 16.25 3.79 -4.90
CA VAL A 78 17.52 4.05 -4.21
C VAL A 78 18.73 3.61 -5.03
#